data_AF-Q9RHY7-F1
#
_entry.id   AF-Q9RHY7-F1
#
_cell.length_a   1.000
_cell.length_b   1.000
_cell.length_c   1.000
_cell.angle_alpha   90.00
_cell.angle_beta   90.00
_cell.angle_gamma   90.00
#
_symmetry.space_group_name_H-M   'P 1'
#
loop_
_entity.id
_entity.type
_entity.pdbx_description
1 polymer ?
#
loop_
_entity_poly.entity_id
_entity_poly.type
_entity_poly.pdbx_seq_one_letter_code
_entity_poly.pdbx_strand_id
1 'polypeptide(L)'
;MAVAEIIAALSTAVSPRYLFVVVFIAAGIAMFNKVSPWLATYVPASLVLAQAVTTVLKYTIQRPRPPIEEQLVYTHDPSFPSGHSSAAFAIAIALSVLWLSKTWRVKYPWVWVVVAVVGASASAASRLYLKVHWLSDVIAGASIGIAAAIIVWMVYRRRPRVR
;
A
#
# COMPACT_ATOMS: atom_id res chain seq x y z
N MET A 1 -1.08 16.40 -22.69
CA MET A 1 0.07 16.53 -21.75
C MET A 1 -0.39 16.79 -20.32
N ALA A 2 -1.26 17.79 -20.08
CA ALA A 2 -1.77 18.11 -18.73
C ALA A 2 -2.34 16.92 -17.92
N VAL A 3 -3.12 16.01 -18.53
CA VAL A 3 -3.69 14.85 -17.81
C VAL A 3 -2.61 13.88 -17.32
N ALA A 4 -1.59 13.61 -18.14
CA ALA A 4 -0.50 12.71 -17.78
C ALA A 4 0.34 13.29 -16.64
N GLU A 5 0.59 14.61 -16.65
CA GLU A 5 1.29 15.32 -15.57
C GLU A 5 0.52 15.25 -14.25
N ILE A 6 -0.80 15.46 -14.29
CA ILE A 6 -1.66 15.34 -13.10
C ILE A 6 -1.61 13.91 -12.54
N ILE A 7 -1.75 12.90 -13.40
CA ILE A 7 -1.69 11.49 -12.96
C ILE A 7 -0.31 11.13 -12.42
N ALA A 8 0.76 11.64 -13.03
CA ALA A 8 2.13 11.46 -12.54
C ALA A 8 2.33 12.11 -11.17
N ALA A 9 1.82 13.33 -10.97
CA ALA A 9 1.88 14.03 -9.69
C ALA A 9 1.09 13.30 -8.60
N LEU A 10 -0.14 12.87 -8.91
CA LEU A 10 -0.98 12.09 -7.99
C LEU A 10 -0.33 10.75 -7.65
N SER A 11 0.17 10.01 -8.65
CA SER A 11 0.90 8.76 -8.44
C SER A 11 2.14 8.98 -7.58
N THR A 12 2.84 10.11 -7.77
CA THR A 12 4.01 10.47 -6.97
C THR A 12 3.62 10.72 -5.53
N ALA A 13 2.54 11.45 -5.27
CA ALA A 13 2.06 11.75 -3.92
C ALA A 13 1.68 10.48 -3.12
N VAL A 14 1.18 9.45 -3.81
CA VAL A 14 0.86 8.14 -3.21
C VAL A 14 1.96 7.09 -3.40
N SER A 15 3.17 7.51 -3.74
CA SER A 15 4.31 6.59 -3.88
C SER A 15 4.71 6.00 -2.52
N PRO A 16 5.28 4.77 -2.49
CA PRO A 16 5.63 4.10 -1.25
C PRO A 16 6.46 4.96 -0.28
N ARG A 17 7.40 5.76 -0.80
CA ARG A 17 8.23 6.67 0.01
C ARG A 17 7.42 7.66 0.86
N TYR A 18 6.40 8.30 0.29
CA TYR A 18 5.58 9.25 1.04
C TYR A 18 4.56 8.53 1.92
N LEU A 19 4.05 7.37 1.46
CA LEU A 19 3.20 6.52 2.30
C LEU A 19 3.93 6.07 3.56
N PHE A 20 5.23 5.73 3.47
CA PHE A 20 6.07 5.45 4.65
C PHE A 20 6.07 6.65 5.60
N VAL A 21 6.37 7.85 5.11
CA VAL A 21 6.39 9.06 5.95
C VAL A 21 5.04 9.28 6.64
N VAL A 22 3.94 9.28 5.88
CA VAL A 22 2.59 9.51 6.42
C VAL A 22 2.19 8.46 7.45
N VAL A 23 2.38 7.17 7.14
CA VAL A 23 1.97 6.06 8.01
C VAL A 23 2.81 6.04 9.30
N PHE A 24 4.11 6.30 9.24
CA PHE A 24 4.96 6.31 10.42
C PHE A 24 4.72 7.54 11.30
N ILE A 25 4.45 8.71 10.71
CA ILE A 25 4.02 9.90 11.47
C ILE A 25 2.69 9.61 12.17
N ALA A 26 1.70 9.06 11.45
CA ALA A 26 0.41 8.70 12.03
C ALA A 26 0.55 7.68 13.17
N ALA A 27 1.43 6.69 13.03
CA ALA A 27 1.75 5.74 14.09
C ALA A 27 2.40 6.42 15.30
N GLY A 28 3.36 7.33 15.09
CA GLY A 28 3.99 8.09 16.16
C GLY A 28 3.00 8.97 16.93
N ILE A 29 2.11 9.66 16.22
CA ILE A 29 1.00 10.43 16.81
C ILE A 29 0.06 9.53 17.61
N ALA A 30 -0.30 8.36 17.06
CA ALA A 30 -1.14 7.40 17.77
C ALA A 30 -0.48 6.91 19.08
N MET A 31 0.82 6.62 19.05
CA MET A 31 1.58 6.22 20.24
C MET A 31 1.68 7.35 21.26
N PHE A 32 1.93 8.60 20.82
CA PHE A 32 1.95 9.78 21.69
C PHE A 32 0.60 9.98 22.41
N ASN A 33 -0.50 9.74 21.69
CA ASN A 33 -1.86 9.77 22.23
C ASN A 33 -2.26 8.50 23.00
N LYS A 34 -1.29 7.65 23.38
CA LYS A 34 -1.48 6.42 24.16
C LYS A 34 -2.45 5.40 23.54
N VAL A 35 -2.62 5.42 22.21
CA VAL A 35 -3.29 4.33 21.50
C VAL A 35 -2.47 3.06 21.71
N SER A 36 -3.16 1.93 21.88
CA SER A 36 -2.49 0.64 22.12
C SER A 36 -1.39 0.37 21.06
N PRO A 37 -0.17 -0.02 21.45
CA PRO A 37 0.95 -0.15 20.51
C PRO A 37 0.69 -1.09 19.33
N TRP A 38 -0.09 -2.15 19.54
CA TRP A 38 -0.44 -3.07 18.45
C TRP A 38 -1.34 -2.41 17.40
N LEU A 39 -2.21 -1.48 17.79
CA LEU A 39 -3.04 -0.72 16.85
C LEU A 39 -2.21 0.30 16.09
N ALA A 40 -1.37 1.04 16.80
CA ALA A 40 -0.51 2.06 16.21
C ALA A 40 0.48 1.45 15.18
N THR A 41 0.96 0.23 15.43
CA THR A 41 1.98 -0.40 14.59
C THR A 41 1.42 -1.32 13.50
N TYR A 42 0.13 -1.63 13.48
CA TYR A 42 -0.44 -2.60 12.54
C TYR A 42 -0.32 -2.16 11.07
N VAL A 43 -0.70 -0.91 10.77
CA VAL A 43 -0.61 -0.36 9.41
C VAL A 43 0.86 -0.23 8.94
N PRO A 44 1.80 0.37 9.70
CA PRO A 44 3.20 0.42 9.27
C PRO A 44 3.82 -0.98 9.13
N ALA A 45 3.51 -1.92 10.03
CA ALA A 45 4.02 -3.29 9.90
C ALA A 45 3.53 -3.98 8.62
N SER A 46 2.26 -3.77 8.25
CA SER A 46 1.69 -4.29 6.99
C SER A 46 2.37 -3.69 5.77
N LEU A 47 2.61 -2.37 5.77
CA LEU A 47 3.33 -1.68 4.70
C LEU A 47 4.77 -2.17 4.58
N VAL A 48 5.49 -2.28 5.70
CA VAL A 48 6.88 -2.77 5.75
C VAL A 48 6.95 -4.19 5.16
N LEU A 49 6.08 -5.10 5.60
CA LEU A 49 6.08 -6.47 5.10
C LEU A 49 5.80 -6.53 3.59
N ALA A 50 4.80 -5.79 3.11
CA ALA A 50 4.45 -5.76 1.68
C ALA A 50 5.59 -5.21 0.81
N GLN A 51 6.27 -4.16 1.27
CA GLN A 51 7.39 -3.56 0.55
C GLN A 51 8.65 -4.42 0.62
N ALA A 52 8.92 -5.07 1.75
CA ALA A 52 10.03 -6.01 1.87
C ALA A 52 9.89 -7.17 0.88
N VAL A 53 8.72 -7.82 0.84
CA VAL A 53 8.43 -8.90 -0.11
C VAL A 53 8.52 -8.40 -1.55
N THR A 54 7.93 -7.24 -1.86
CA THR A 54 8.01 -6.63 -3.19
C THR A 54 9.45 -6.37 -3.61
N THR A 55 10.27 -5.79 -2.75
CA THR A 55 11.68 -5.48 -3.03
C THR A 55 12.49 -6.76 -3.28
N VAL A 56 12.31 -7.79 -2.45
CA VAL A 56 12.99 -9.08 -2.64
C VAL A 56 12.61 -9.70 -3.98
N LEU A 57 11.30 -9.76 -4.30
CA LEU A 57 10.83 -10.28 -5.59
C LEU A 57 11.32 -9.45 -6.78
N LYS A 58 11.43 -8.15 -6.61
CA LYS A 58 11.88 -7.23 -7.66
C LYS A 58 13.32 -7.46 -8.08
N TYR A 59 14.21 -7.64 -7.11
CA TYR A 59 15.63 -7.88 -7.39
C TYR A 59 15.98 -9.33 -7.67
N THR A 60 15.05 -10.28 -7.42
CA THR A 60 15.23 -11.70 -7.78
C THR A 60 14.68 -12.02 -9.17
N ILE A 61 13.51 -11.48 -9.54
CA ILE A 61 12.87 -11.77 -10.83
C ILE A 61 13.42 -10.85 -11.94
N GLN A 62 13.80 -9.61 -11.60
CA GLN A 62 14.42 -8.65 -12.52
C GLN A 62 13.65 -8.46 -13.84
N ARG A 63 12.31 -8.53 -13.80
CA ARG A 63 11.47 -8.44 -15.01
C ARG A 63 11.65 -7.09 -15.71
N PRO A 64 11.81 -7.05 -17.05
CA PRO A 64 11.87 -5.80 -17.80
C PRO A 64 10.52 -5.06 -17.78
N ARG A 65 10.58 -3.73 -17.70
CA ARG A 65 9.42 -2.83 -17.82
C ARG A 65 8.90 -2.78 -19.26
N PRO A 66 7.67 -2.25 -19.48
CA PRO A 66 7.24 -1.88 -20.82
C PRO A 66 8.22 -0.90 -21.49
N PRO A 67 8.24 -0.85 -22.85
CA PRO A 67 9.20 -0.07 -23.62
C PRO A 67 9.28 1.40 -23.17
N ILE A 68 10.51 1.93 -23.09
CA ILE A 68 10.77 3.24 -22.48
C ILE A 68 10.21 4.39 -23.32
N GLU A 69 10.10 4.18 -24.63
CA GLU A 69 9.55 5.13 -25.61
C GLU A 69 8.07 5.40 -25.36
N GLU A 70 7.38 4.47 -24.69
CA GLU A 70 5.98 4.60 -24.34
C GLU A 70 5.74 5.10 -22.92
N GLN A 71 6.77 5.14 -22.06
CA GLN A 71 6.61 5.51 -20.66
C GLN A 71 6.28 7.00 -20.50
N LEU A 72 5.26 7.29 -19.71
CA LEU A 72 4.89 8.69 -19.38
C LEU A 72 5.68 9.23 -18.18
N VAL A 73 6.38 8.36 -17.45
CA VAL A 73 7.33 8.71 -16.39
C VAL A 73 8.50 7.73 -16.40
N TYR A 74 9.72 8.22 -16.18
CA TYR A 74 10.92 7.39 -16.16
C TYR A 74 11.05 6.64 -14.83
N THR A 75 11.37 5.34 -14.90
CA THR A 75 11.71 4.54 -13.71
C THR A 75 12.73 3.45 -14.07
N HIS A 76 13.79 3.30 -13.28
CA HIS A 76 14.95 2.46 -13.62
C HIS A 76 15.01 1.10 -12.89
N ASP A 77 14.13 0.86 -11.92
CA ASP A 77 14.07 -0.41 -11.19
C ASP A 77 13.26 -1.48 -11.98
N PRO A 78 13.46 -2.79 -11.71
CA PRO A 78 12.70 -3.85 -12.38
C PRO A 78 11.18 -3.71 -12.23
N SER A 79 10.40 -4.25 -13.16
CA SER A 79 8.95 -4.00 -13.22
C SER A 79 8.15 -4.79 -12.18
N PHE A 80 8.50 -6.05 -11.95
CA PHE A 80 7.69 -6.98 -11.15
C PHE A 80 8.18 -7.07 -9.71
N PRO A 81 7.32 -7.08 -8.69
CA PRO A 81 5.93 -6.64 -8.71
C PRO A 81 5.83 -5.10 -8.54
N SER A 82 4.62 -4.55 -8.72
CA SER A 82 4.38 -3.11 -8.56
C SER A 82 4.44 -2.67 -7.09
N GLY A 83 5.38 -1.78 -6.77
CA GLY A 83 5.55 -1.19 -5.44
C GLY A 83 4.38 -0.29 -5.01
N HIS A 84 3.83 0.50 -5.94
CA HIS A 84 2.66 1.35 -5.67
C HIS A 84 1.43 0.50 -5.35
N SER A 85 1.20 -0.55 -6.14
CA SER A 85 0.06 -1.44 -5.94
C SER A 85 0.16 -2.18 -4.59
N SER A 86 1.31 -2.78 -4.29
CA SER A 86 1.52 -3.47 -3.00
C SER A 86 1.39 -2.55 -1.79
N ALA A 87 1.97 -1.34 -1.82
CA ALA A 87 1.84 -0.39 -0.72
C ALA A 87 0.38 0.04 -0.52
N ALA A 88 -0.30 0.43 -1.61
CA ALA A 88 -1.65 0.96 -1.52
C ALA A 88 -2.65 -0.09 -1.03
N PHE A 89 -2.57 -1.33 -1.53
CA PHE A 89 -3.43 -2.41 -1.06
C PHE A 89 -3.10 -2.86 0.36
N ALA A 90 -1.83 -2.86 0.79
CA ALA A 90 -1.48 -3.14 2.18
C ALA A 90 -2.13 -2.16 3.15
N ILE A 91 -2.04 -0.86 2.87
CA ILE A 91 -2.63 0.19 3.70
C ILE A 91 -4.16 0.11 3.66
N ALA A 92 -4.75 -0.03 2.46
CA ALA A 92 -6.20 -0.08 2.31
C ALA A 92 -6.83 -1.24 3.10
N ILE A 93 -6.24 -2.44 3.01
CA ILE A 93 -6.74 -3.60 3.75
C ILE A 93 -6.47 -3.47 5.25
N ALA A 94 -5.29 -2.98 5.66
CA ALA A 94 -5.01 -2.77 7.08
C ALA A 94 -6.00 -1.79 7.72
N LEU A 95 -6.27 -0.65 7.09
CA LEU A 95 -7.27 0.30 7.57
C LEU A 95 -8.68 -0.29 7.58
N SER A 96 -9.05 -1.01 6.52
CA SER A 96 -10.35 -1.68 6.42
C SER A 96 -10.59 -2.66 7.57
N VAL A 97 -9.57 -3.44 7.92
CA VAL A 97 -9.62 -4.35 9.07
C VAL A 97 -9.84 -3.57 10.37
N LEU A 98 -9.13 -2.47 10.61
CA LEU A 98 -9.29 -1.65 11.83
C LEU A 98 -10.68 -1.00 11.96
N TRP A 99 -11.25 -0.53 10.85
CA TRP A 99 -12.57 0.09 10.82
C TRP A 99 -13.68 -0.94 11.02
N LEU A 100 -13.58 -2.12 10.39
CA LEU A 100 -14.59 -3.18 10.49
C LEU A 100 -14.52 -3.96 11.80
N SER A 101 -13.34 -4.10 12.41
CA SER A 101 -13.17 -4.76 13.70
C SER A 101 -13.69 -3.94 14.89
N LYS A 102 -14.29 -2.76 14.63
CA LYS A 102 -14.73 -1.76 15.62
C LYS A 102 -13.62 -1.32 16.58
N THR A 103 -12.36 -1.58 16.23
CA THR A 103 -11.24 -1.22 17.10
C THR A 103 -10.92 0.25 16.98
N TRP A 104 -11.14 0.82 15.79
CA TRP A 104 -11.31 2.27 15.61
C TRP A 104 -12.78 2.57 15.33
N ARG A 105 -13.43 3.27 16.27
CA ARG A 105 -14.84 3.65 16.13
C ARG A 105 -14.94 4.78 15.11
N VAL A 106 -15.26 4.43 13.87
CA VAL A 106 -15.59 5.38 12.81
C VAL A 106 -17.07 5.27 12.47
N LYS A 107 -17.71 6.40 12.15
CA LYS A 107 -19.07 6.42 11.63
C LYS A 107 -19.07 5.87 10.21
N TYR A 108 -19.95 4.92 9.91
CA TYR A 108 -20.08 4.27 8.59
C TYR A 108 -18.76 3.63 8.08
N PRO A 109 -18.23 2.60 8.76
CA PRO A 109 -16.93 2.00 8.40
C PRO A 109 -16.87 1.48 6.96
N TRP A 110 -17.99 1.02 6.40
CA TRP A 110 -18.06 0.54 5.02
C TRP A 110 -17.76 1.62 3.98
N VAL A 111 -18.11 2.89 4.24
CA VAL A 111 -17.80 4.01 3.32
C VAL A 111 -16.29 4.17 3.21
N TRP A 112 -15.61 4.16 4.35
CA TRP A 112 -14.16 4.29 4.41
C TRP A 112 -13.44 3.11 3.75
N VAL A 113 -13.95 1.89 3.92
CA VAL A 113 -13.45 0.70 3.21
C VAL A 113 -13.53 0.91 1.69
N VAL A 114 -14.68 1.36 1.18
CA VAL A 114 -14.86 1.63 -0.26
C VAL A 114 -13.87 2.70 -0.72
N VAL A 115 -13.75 3.82 0.00
CA VAL A 115 -12.81 4.89 -0.34
C VAL A 115 -11.37 4.36 -0.39
N ALA A 116 -10.95 3.56 0.59
CA ALA A 116 -9.60 3.01 0.64
C ALA A 116 -9.32 2.04 -0.52
N VAL A 117 -10.25 1.13 -0.83
CA VAL A 117 -10.10 0.16 -1.91
C VAL A 117 -10.12 0.85 -3.28
N VAL A 118 -11.01 1.83 -3.48
CA VAL A 118 -11.04 2.66 -4.69
C VAL A 118 -9.74 3.44 -4.85
N GLY A 119 -9.22 4.05 -3.77
CA GLY A 119 -7.94 4.76 -3.79
C GLY A 119 -6.76 3.84 -4.15
N ALA A 120 -6.72 2.63 -3.58
CA ALA A 120 -5.70 1.65 -3.92
C ALA A 120 -5.79 1.18 -5.39
N SER A 121 -7.02 1.01 -5.87
CA SER A 121 -7.28 0.63 -7.26
C SER A 121 -6.92 1.75 -8.24
N ALA A 122 -7.17 3.01 -7.88
CA ALA A 122 -6.75 4.18 -8.66
C ALA A 122 -5.21 4.30 -8.71
N SER A 123 -4.52 4.06 -7.58
CA SER A 123 -3.06 3.99 -7.55
C SER A 123 -2.52 2.89 -8.47
N ALA A 124 -3.12 1.70 -8.41
CA ALA A 124 -2.79 0.59 -9.31
C ALA A 124 -3.03 0.91 -10.80
N ALA A 125 -4.19 1.46 -11.13
CA ALA A 125 -4.57 1.85 -12.49
C ALA A 125 -3.65 2.95 -13.04
N SER A 126 -3.22 3.90 -12.21
CA SER A 126 -2.27 4.94 -12.62
C SER A 126 -0.97 4.35 -13.18
N ARG A 127 -0.52 3.20 -12.67
CA ARG A 127 0.70 2.56 -13.15
C ARG A 127 0.56 1.91 -14.52
N LEU A 128 -0.64 1.44 -14.85
CA LEU A 128 -0.97 0.96 -16.19
C LEU A 128 -1.09 2.14 -17.15
N TYR A 129 -1.76 3.22 -16.74
CA TYR A 129 -1.90 4.44 -17.53
C TYR A 129 -0.55 5.07 -17.86
N LEU A 130 0.36 5.14 -16.88
CA LEU A 130 1.72 5.67 -17.05
C LEU A 130 2.64 4.72 -17.84
N LYS A 131 2.15 3.53 -18.23
CA LYS A 131 2.84 2.52 -19.04
C LYS A 131 4.16 2.04 -18.45
N VAL A 132 4.26 2.00 -17.13
CA VAL A 132 5.49 1.57 -16.44
C VAL A 132 5.43 0.14 -15.90
N HIS A 133 4.25 -0.47 -15.89
CA HIS A 133 4.00 -1.78 -15.33
C HIS A 133 3.05 -2.58 -16.22
N TRP A 134 3.27 -3.90 -16.25
CA TRP A 134 2.33 -4.83 -16.84
C TRP A 134 1.15 -5.06 -15.91
N LEU A 135 0.00 -5.49 -16.45
CA LEU A 135 -1.18 -5.85 -15.63
C LEU A 135 -0.83 -6.90 -14.56
N SER A 136 0.00 -7.89 -14.89
CA SER A 136 0.44 -8.90 -13.93
C SER A 136 1.33 -8.36 -12.81
N ASP A 137 2.12 -7.30 -13.05
CA ASP A 137 2.90 -6.63 -11.98
C ASP A 137 1.97 -5.99 -10.95
N VAL A 138 0.87 -5.41 -11.43
CA VAL A 138 -0.15 -4.74 -10.61
C VAL A 138 -0.97 -5.75 -9.82
N ILE A 139 -1.44 -6.82 -10.45
CA ILE A 139 -2.19 -7.89 -9.76
C ILE A 139 -1.32 -8.52 -8.67
N ALA A 140 -0.07 -8.87 -8.98
CA ALA A 140 0.86 -9.44 -8.00
C ALA A 140 1.14 -8.46 -6.85
N GLY A 141 1.34 -7.17 -7.16
CA GLY A 141 1.48 -6.13 -6.14
C GLY A 141 0.28 -6.09 -5.20
N ALA A 142 -0.94 -6.02 -5.73
CA ALA A 142 -2.16 -6.01 -4.95
C ALA A 142 -2.27 -7.25 -4.05
N SER A 143 -2.02 -8.45 -4.60
CA SER A 143 -2.02 -9.70 -3.84
C SER A 143 -1.01 -9.69 -2.68
N ILE A 144 0.21 -9.20 -2.90
CA ILE A 144 1.23 -9.06 -1.85
C ILE A 144 0.76 -8.12 -0.75
N GLY A 145 0.19 -6.96 -1.12
CA GLY A 145 -0.32 -5.99 -0.14
C GLY A 145 -1.46 -6.56 0.72
N ILE A 146 -2.44 -7.20 0.08
CA ILE A 146 -3.56 -7.86 0.76
C ILE A 146 -3.04 -8.94 1.71
N ALA A 147 -2.17 -9.83 1.22
CA ALA A 147 -1.61 -10.93 2.02
C ALA A 147 -0.81 -10.41 3.21
N ALA A 148 0.02 -9.39 3.02
CA ALA A 148 0.82 -8.80 4.10
C ALA A 148 -0.07 -8.27 5.23
N ALA A 149 -1.12 -7.50 4.92
CA ALA A 149 -2.05 -6.99 5.93
C ALA A 149 -2.73 -8.13 6.71
N ILE A 150 -3.18 -9.18 6.01
CA ILE A 150 -3.83 -10.34 6.64
C ILE A 150 -2.84 -11.08 7.56
N ILE A 151 -1.61 -11.31 7.11
CA ILE A 151 -0.57 -12.01 7.89
C ILE A 151 -0.26 -11.23 9.17
N VAL A 152 -0.02 -9.92 9.06
CA VAL A 152 0.28 -9.09 10.23
C VAL A 152 -0.90 -9.08 11.20
N TRP A 153 -2.14 -9.02 10.69
CA TRP A 153 -3.33 -9.09 11.54
C TRP A 153 -3.41 -10.41 12.31
N MET A 154 -3.15 -11.54 11.65
CA MET A 154 -3.14 -12.86 12.29
C MET A 154 -2.09 -12.94 13.40
N VAL A 155 -0.90 -12.38 13.19
CA VAL A 155 0.16 -12.32 14.21
C VAL A 155 -0.26 -11.44 15.39
N TYR A 156 -0.88 -10.29 15.12
CA TYR A 156 -1.26 -9.33 16.16
C TYR A 156 -2.45 -9.82 16.99
N ARG A 157 -3.44 -10.47 16.36
CA ARG A 157 -4.62 -11.03 17.02
C ARG A 157 -4.28 -12.19 17.97
N ARG A 158 -3.17 -12.89 17.74
CA ARG A 158 -2.70 -13.99 18.61
C ARG A 158 -2.05 -13.50 19.91
N ARG A 159 -1.76 -12.21 20.06
CA ARG A 159 -1.20 -11.70 21.33
C ARG A 159 -2.30 -11.70 22.40
N PRO A 160 -2.11 -12.37 23.56
CA PRO A 160 -3.07 -12.31 24.64
C PRO A 160 -3.28 -10.85 25.04
N ARG A 161 -4.54 -10.41 25.10
CA ARG A 161 -4.87 -9.10 25.69
C ARG A 161 -4.49 -9.18 27.16
N VAL A 162 -3.30 -8.70 27.52
CA VAL A 162 -2.98 -8.42 28.91
C VAL A 162 -3.99 -7.35 29.32
N ARG A 163 -4.97 -7.77 30.13
CA ARG A 163 -5.99 -6.89 30.70
C ARG A 163 -5.36 -5.99 31.75
#